data_AF-A0A8H6M757-F1
#
_entry.id   AF-A0A8H6M757-F1
#
_cell.length_a   1.000
_cell.length_b   1.000
_cell.length_c   1.000
_cell.angle_alpha   90.00
_cell.angle_beta   90.00
_cell.angle_gamma   90.00
#
_symmetry.space_group_name_H-M   'P 1'
#
loop_
_entity.id
_entity.type
_entity.pdbx_description
1 polymer ?
#
loop_
_entity_poly.entity_id
_entity_poly.type
_entity_poly.pdbx_seq_one_letter_code
_entity_poly.pdbx_strand_id
1 'polypeptide(L)'
;MASPKGVSDADVEKWLKEGDRVQWFRAEAEMYRWLEESEIKLAELLRCIQYFAKMANIWTQLADSSIDNPGKQAYARRTAAQFSELSSTARSQLDKAGYPHIHDLDGLIHYLQGRRNELKDAINKAATGDLPHEEECDSEKDGKDGSEAL
;
A
#
# COMPACT_ATOMS: atom_id res chain seq x y z
N MET A 1 -13.40 -50.57 2.15
CA MET A 1 -12.06 -49.95 2.09
C MET A 1 -11.76 -49.40 3.47
N ALA A 2 -10.76 -49.96 4.15
CA ALA A 2 -10.47 -49.64 5.55
C ALA A 2 -9.76 -48.27 5.66
N SER A 3 -10.25 -47.40 6.53
CA SER A 3 -9.60 -46.14 6.90
C SER A 3 -8.22 -46.44 7.51
N PRO A 4 -7.14 -45.69 7.17
CA PRO A 4 -5.80 -46.00 7.66
C PRO A 4 -5.76 -45.88 9.19
N LYS A 5 -5.44 -46.99 9.86
CA LYS A 5 -5.15 -47.03 11.29
C LYS A 5 -3.85 -46.24 11.53
N GLY A 6 -3.91 -45.16 12.31
CA GLY A 6 -2.71 -44.65 12.99
C GLY A 6 -2.42 -43.16 12.96
N VAL A 7 -3.38 -42.26 12.70
CA VAL A 7 -3.19 -40.83 13.00
C VAL A 7 -3.96 -40.53 14.27
N SER A 8 -3.26 -40.11 15.33
CA SER A 8 -3.91 -39.67 16.57
C SER A 8 -4.45 -38.25 16.41
N ASP A 9 -5.48 -37.89 17.17
CA ASP A 9 -6.04 -36.53 17.13
C ASP A 9 -4.98 -35.46 17.44
N ALA A 10 -3.99 -35.78 18.29
CA ALA A 10 -2.85 -34.92 18.57
C ALA A 10 -1.93 -34.72 17.36
N ASP A 11 -1.78 -35.75 16.52
CA ASP A 11 -1.02 -35.64 15.27
C ASP A 11 -1.76 -34.79 14.23
N VAL A 12 -3.10 -34.90 14.18
CA VAL A 12 -3.95 -34.04 13.35
C VAL A 12 -3.87 -32.58 13.81
N GLU A 13 -4.00 -32.32 15.11
CA GLU A 13 -3.92 -30.98 15.68
C GLU A 13 -2.54 -30.34 15.43
N LYS A 14 -1.46 -31.11 15.62
CA LYS A 14 -0.11 -30.64 15.34
C LYS A 14 0.07 -30.32 13.85
N TRP A 15 -0.48 -31.14 12.96
CA TRP A 15 -0.44 -30.90 11.53
C TRP A 15 -1.21 -29.64 11.13
N LEU A 16 -2.40 -29.42 11.71
CA LEU A 16 -3.19 -28.21 11.50
C LEU A 16 -2.45 -26.96 11.99
N LYS A 17 -1.90 -26.98 13.21
CA LYS A 17 -1.11 -25.86 13.77
C LYS A 17 0.10 -25.52 12.93
N GLU A 18 0.82 -26.53 12.42
CA GLU A 18 1.94 -26.27 11.50
C GLU A 18 1.44 -25.72 10.16
N GLY A 19 0.29 -26.19 9.67
CA GLY A 19 -0.39 -25.62 8.50
C GLY A 19 -0.68 -24.14 8.67
N ASP A 20 -1.33 -23.76 9.78
CA ASP A 20 -1.66 -22.36 10.10
C ASP A 20 -0.42 -21.50 10.22
N ARG A 21 0.63 -22.01 10.88
CA ARG A 21 1.92 -21.34 11.00
C ARG A 21 2.58 -21.08 9.64
N VAL A 22 2.56 -22.07 8.75
CA VAL A 22 3.10 -21.91 7.39
C VAL A 22 2.28 -20.90 6.60
N GLN A 23 0.95 -20.91 6.72
CA GLN A 23 0.10 -19.91 6.05
C GLN A 23 0.35 -18.50 6.58
N TRP A 24 0.56 -18.36 7.88
CA TRP A 24 0.90 -17.07 8.49
C TRP A 24 2.21 -16.51 7.92
N PHE A 25 3.28 -17.30 7.86
CA PHE A 25 4.55 -16.83 7.28
C PHE A 25 4.43 -16.49 5.79
N ARG A 26 3.58 -17.20 5.04
CA ARG A 26 3.33 -16.86 3.63
C ARG A 26 2.59 -15.54 3.50
N ALA A 27 1.52 -15.35 4.27
CA ALA A 27 0.75 -14.11 4.27
C ALA A 27 1.62 -12.91 4.70
N GLU A 28 2.46 -13.11 5.72
CA GLU A 28 3.41 -12.09 6.19
C GLU A 28 4.45 -11.75 5.10
N ALA A 29 5.06 -12.75 4.47
CA ALA A 29 6.00 -12.53 3.38
C ALA A 29 5.35 -11.83 2.17
N GLU A 30 4.11 -12.19 1.84
CA GLU A 30 3.35 -11.55 0.77
C GLU A 30 3.07 -10.08 1.09
N MET A 31 2.61 -9.79 2.32
CA MET A 31 2.40 -8.42 2.80
C MET A 31 3.66 -7.57 2.66
N TYR A 32 4.82 -8.06 3.09
CA TYR A 32 6.08 -7.33 2.94
C TYR A 32 6.44 -7.08 1.47
N ARG A 33 6.23 -8.06 0.59
CA ARG A 33 6.47 -7.90 -0.85
C ARG A 33 5.56 -6.84 -1.46
N TRP A 34 4.27 -6.86 -1.12
CA TRP A 34 3.32 -5.83 -1.56
C TRP A 34 3.71 -4.44 -1.06
N LEU A 35 4.18 -4.36 0.18
CA LEU A 35 4.65 -3.11 0.77
C LEU A 35 5.86 -2.57 -0.01
N GLU A 36 6.89 -3.38 -0.24
CA GLU A 36 8.07 -2.99 -1.02
C GLU A 36 7.70 -2.50 -2.43
N GLU A 37 6.87 -3.25 -3.14
CA GLU A 37 6.38 -2.87 -4.48
C GLU A 37 5.61 -1.53 -4.46
N SER A 38 4.81 -1.29 -3.42
CA SER A 38 4.11 0.00 -3.26
C SER A 38 5.08 1.17 -3.08
N GLU A 39 6.16 0.96 -2.32
CA GLU A 39 7.17 1.97 -2.04
C GLU A 39 7.99 2.31 -3.29
N ILE A 40 8.36 1.29 -4.07
CA ILE A 40 9.05 1.47 -5.36
C ILE A 40 8.19 2.31 -6.30
N LYS A 41 6.90 1.97 -6.46
CA LYS A 41 5.98 2.72 -7.33
C LYS A 41 5.82 4.19 -6.92
N LEU A 42 5.78 4.46 -5.61
CA LEU A 42 5.75 5.85 -5.11
C LEU A 42 7.02 6.61 -5.47
N ALA A 43 8.20 5.99 -5.30
CA ALA A 43 9.48 6.60 -5.66
C ALA A 43 9.58 6.86 -7.17
N GLU A 44 9.12 5.92 -8.00
CA GLU A 44 9.07 6.08 -9.46
C GLU A 44 8.15 7.22 -9.88
N LEU A 45 6.96 7.33 -9.29
CA LEU A 45 6.03 8.40 -9.60
C LEU A 45 6.60 9.78 -9.24
N LEU A 46 7.27 9.91 -8.09
CA LEU A 46 7.94 11.17 -7.71
C LEU A 46 9.08 11.54 -8.66
N ARG A 47 9.91 10.57 -9.05
CA ARG A 47 10.95 10.80 -10.06
C ARG A 47 10.34 11.23 -11.40
N CYS A 48 9.21 10.64 -11.78
CA CYS A 48 8.47 11.00 -12.99
C CYS A 48 7.98 12.47 -12.95
N ILE A 49 7.39 12.89 -11.82
CA ILE A 49 6.96 14.29 -11.59
C ILE A 49 8.14 15.25 -11.73
N GLN A 50 9.26 14.93 -11.08
CA GLN A 50 10.48 15.75 -11.12
C GLN A 50 11.10 15.81 -12.52
N TYR A 51 11.11 14.68 -13.24
CA TYR A 51 11.56 14.62 -14.62
C TYR A 51 10.74 15.55 -15.52
N PHE A 52 9.41 15.49 -15.45
CA PHE A 52 8.55 16.37 -16.23
C PHE A 52 8.74 17.85 -15.88
N ALA A 53 8.85 18.18 -14.59
CA ALA A 53 9.13 19.55 -14.15
C ALA A 53 10.48 20.05 -14.69
N LYS A 54 11.52 19.21 -14.66
CA LYS A 54 12.83 19.54 -15.20
C LYS A 54 12.78 19.74 -16.72
N MET A 55 12.07 18.88 -17.44
CA MET A 55 11.92 19.00 -18.90
C MET A 55 11.15 20.27 -19.28
N ALA A 56 10.07 20.61 -18.55
CA ALA A 56 9.35 21.86 -18.76
C ALA A 56 10.27 23.08 -18.64
N ASN A 57 11.15 23.09 -17.62
CA ASN A 57 12.14 24.14 -17.43
C ASN A 57 13.18 24.19 -18.57
N ILE A 58 13.75 23.05 -18.96
CA ILE A 58 14.72 22.98 -20.08
C ILE A 58 14.10 23.52 -21.37
N TRP A 59 12.88 23.13 -21.70
CA TRP A 59 12.18 23.61 -22.90
C TRP A 59 11.83 25.10 -22.82
N THR A 60 11.54 25.62 -21.63
CA THR A 60 11.34 27.06 -21.40
C THR A 60 12.64 27.83 -21.69
N GLN A 61 13.75 27.38 -21.11
CA GLN A 61 15.07 28.00 -21.35
C GLN A 61 15.46 27.96 -22.83
N LEU A 62 15.17 26.85 -23.52
CA LEU A 62 15.43 26.72 -24.95
C LEU A 62 14.55 27.67 -25.79
N ALA A 63 13.31 27.90 -25.38
CA ALA A 63 12.44 28.88 -26.03
C ALA A 63 12.98 30.30 -25.85
N ASP A 64 13.48 30.62 -24.66
CA ASP A 64 14.04 31.93 -24.32
C ASP A 64 15.38 32.19 -25.02
N SER A 65 16.16 31.15 -25.34
CA SER A 65 17.39 31.27 -26.13
C SER A 65 17.15 31.28 -27.65
N SER A 66 15.93 30.99 -28.12
CA SER A 66 15.61 30.85 -29.56
C SER A 66 14.97 32.12 -30.17
N ILE A 67 15.33 33.31 -29.68
CA ILE A 67 14.71 34.60 -30.05
C ILE A 67 14.78 34.87 -31.56
N ASP A 68 15.89 34.46 -32.19
CA ASP A 68 16.13 34.68 -33.63
C ASP A 68 15.31 33.76 -34.55
N ASN A 69 14.58 32.79 -33.99
CA ASN A 69 13.73 31.88 -34.75
C ASN A 69 12.37 31.67 -34.06
N PRO A 70 11.35 32.45 -34.45
CA PRO A 70 10.01 32.36 -33.86
C PRO A 70 9.38 30.97 -33.92
N GLY A 71 9.68 30.18 -34.97
CA GLY A 71 9.16 28.82 -35.11
C GLY A 71 9.73 27.86 -34.06
N LYS A 72 11.06 27.91 -33.84
CA LYS A 72 11.73 27.13 -32.78
C LYS A 72 11.24 27.55 -31.40
N GLN A 73 11.11 28.85 -31.16
CA GLN A 73 10.62 29.39 -29.91
C GLN A 73 9.18 28.91 -29.62
N ALA A 74 8.27 29.02 -30.59
CA ALA A 74 6.88 28.59 -30.42
C ALA A 74 6.76 27.08 -30.13
N TYR A 75 7.53 26.25 -30.84
CA TYR A 75 7.58 24.82 -30.59
C TYR A 75 8.09 24.51 -29.17
N ALA A 76 9.20 25.12 -28.77
CA ALA A 76 9.78 24.90 -27.45
C ALA A 76 8.82 25.32 -26.32
N ARG A 77 8.10 26.44 -26.47
CA ARG A 77 7.05 26.84 -25.50
C ARG A 77 5.92 25.84 -25.42
N ARG A 78 5.44 25.32 -26.56
CA ARG A 78 4.41 24.29 -26.58
C ARG A 78 4.88 23.03 -25.84
N THR A 79 6.09 22.57 -26.09
CA THR A 79 6.64 21.39 -25.43
C THR A 79 6.85 21.61 -23.93
N ALA A 80 7.29 22.80 -23.53
CA ALA A 80 7.37 23.17 -22.12
C ALA A 80 6.00 23.07 -21.43
N ALA A 81 4.94 23.61 -22.07
CA ALA A 81 3.58 23.53 -21.56
C ALA A 81 3.08 22.07 -21.43
N GLN A 82 3.37 21.21 -22.41
CA GLN A 82 3.04 19.78 -22.35
C GLN A 82 3.68 19.09 -21.15
N PHE A 83 4.97 19.31 -20.91
CA PHE A 83 5.64 18.73 -19.75
C PHE A 83 5.11 19.29 -18.42
N SER A 84 4.74 20.57 -18.37
CA SER A 84 4.10 21.17 -17.20
C SER A 84 2.76 20.51 -16.89
N GLU A 85 1.94 20.25 -17.92
CA GLU A 85 0.66 19.56 -17.77
C GLU A 85 0.83 18.11 -17.30
N LEU A 86 1.81 17.39 -17.86
CA LEU A 86 2.15 16.03 -17.42
C LEU A 86 2.60 16.00 -15.96
N SER A 87 3.43 16.94 -15.53
CA SER A 87 3.87 17.07 -14.13
C SER A 87 2.68 17.33 -13.20
N SER A 88 1.80 18.27 -13.56
CA SER A 88 0.58 18.58 -12.79
C SER A 88 -0.39 17.39 -12.73
N THR A 89 -0.53 16.66 -13.83
CA THR A 89 -1.41 15.48 -13.89
C THR A 89 -0.86 14.37 -13.00
N ALA A 90 0.43 14.04 -13.13
CA ALA A 90 1.07 13.04 -12.29
C ALA A 90 0.98 13.41 -10.80
N ARG A 91 1.12 14.70 -10.47
CA ARG A 91 0.92 15.19 -9.11
C ARG A 91 -0.51 14.98 -8.62
N SER A 92 -1.50 15.34 -9.43
CA SER A 92 -2.91 15.12 -9.08
C SER A 92 -3.23 13.65 -8.84
N GLN A 93 -2.60 12.73 -9.58
CA GLN A 93 -2.77 11.29 -9.35
C GLN A 93 -2.14 10.84 -8.03
N LEU A 94 -0.98 11.37 -7.65
CA LEU A 94 -0.35 11.10 -6.35
C LEU A 94 -1.25 11.59 -5.20
N ASP A 95 -1.83 12.77 -5.33
CA ASP A 95 -2.75 13.33 -4.33
C ASP A 95 -4.02 12.48 -4.21
N LYS A 96 -4.61 12.06 -5.35
CA LYS A 96 -5.77 11.15 -5.38
C LYS A 96 -5.48 9.77 -4.79
N ALA A 97 -4.24 9.30 -4.88
CA ALA A 97 -3.81 8.06 -4.27
C ALA A 97 -3.62 8.16 -2.74
N GLY A 98 -3.84 9.34 -2.14
CA GLY A 98 -3.78 9.55 -0.69
C GLY A 98 -2.44 10.07 -0.18
N TYR A 99 -1.57 10.57 -1.07
CA TYR A 99 -0.22 11.03 -0.70
C TYR A 99 0.00 12.54 -0.91
N PRO A 100 -0.93 13.44 -0.52
CA PRO A 100 -0.80 14.87 -0.82
C PRO A 100 0.37 15.55 -0.09
N HIS A 101 0.84 14.97 1.02
CA HIS A 101 1.92 15.48 1.84
C HIS A 101 3.32 15.11 1.31
N ILE A 102 3.40 14.23 0.31
CA ILE A 102 4.69 13.78 -0.24
C ILE A 102 5.04 14.67 -1.43
N HIS A 103 6.07 15.51 -1.27
CA HIS A 103 6.48 16.48 -2.29
C HIS A 103 7.71 16.06 -3.10
N ASP A 104 8.60 15.32 -2.48
CA ASP A 104 9.89 14.90 -3.02
C ASP A 104 10.32 13.55 -2.42
N LEU A 105 11.52 13.10 -2.81
CA LEU A 105 12.06 11.84 -2.30
C LEU A 105 12.36 11.90 -0.81
N ASP A 106 12.75 13.06 -0.26
CA ASP A 106 13.07 13.19 1.17
C ASP A 106 11.79 13.07 2.02
N GLY A 107 10.70 13.74 1.59
CA GLY A 107 9.38 13.56 2.18
C GLY A 107 8.89 12.12 2.10
N LEU A 108 9.14 11.42 0.99
CA LEU A 108 8.84 10.00 0.87
C LEU A 108 9.64 9.17 1.87
N ILE A 109 10.95 9.41 1.99
CA ILE A 109 11.82 8.68 2.93
C ILE A 109 11.30 8.84 4.36
N HIS A 110 10.97 10.06 4.78
CA HIS A 110 10.41 10.31 6.11
C HIS A 110 9.09 9.59 6.33
N TYR A 111 8.18 9.65 5.35
CA TYR A 111 6.90 8.94 5.40
C TYR A 111 7.10 7.41 5.54
N LEU A 112 7.97 6.82 4.72
CA LEU A 112 8.23 5.38 4.73
C LEU A 112 8.88 4.92 6.02
N GLN A 113 9.79 5.71 6.60
CA GLN A 113 10.38 5.43 7.90
C GLN A 113 9.31 5.39 9.00
N GLY A 114 8.39 6.35 9.03
CA GLY A 114 7.27 6.38 9.96
C GLY A 114 6.38 5.14 9.81
N ARG A 115 5.92 4.87 8.60
CA ARG A 115 5.03 3.72 8.30
C ARG A 115 5.67 2.37 8.65
N ARG A 116 6.98 2.21 8.40
CA ARG A 116 7.70 0.98 8.76
C ARG A 116 7.87 0.82 10.26
N ASN A 117 8.00 1.90 11.02
CA ASN A 117 8.04 1.83 12.49
C ASN A 117 6.68 1.42 13.04
N GLU A 118 5.59 2.02 12.56
CA GLU A 118 4.22 1.63 12.93
C GLU A 118 3.94 0.16 12.64
N LEU A 119 4.37 -0.34 11.48
CA LEU A 119 4.21 -1.75 11.13
C LEU A 119 4.98 -2.67 12.08
N LYS A 120 6.23 -2.32 12.43
CA LYS A 120 7.02 -3.09 13.40
C LYS A 120 6.33 -3.14 14.77
N ASP A 121 5.79 -2.00 15.22
CA ASP A 121 5.08 -1.92 16.50
C ASP A 121 3.81 -2.78 16.47
N ALA A 122 3.04 -2.74 15.37
CA ALA A 122 1.85 -3.57 15.20
C ALA A 122 2.18 -5.07 15.21
N ILE A 123 3.23 -5.50 14.52
CA ILE A 123 3.68 -6.91 14.49
C ILE A 123 4.17 -7.35 15.87
N ASN A 124 4.93 -6.51 16.57
CA ASN A 124 5.37 -6.79 17.94
C ASN A 124 4.18 -6.93 18.91
N LYS A 125 3.15 -6.08 18.75
CA LYS A 125 1.92 -6.18 19.55
C LYS A 125 1.15 -7.47 19.26
N ALA A 126 1.00 -7.84 17.99
CA ALA A 126 0.36 -9.09 17.59
C ALA A 126 1.11 -10.32 18.12
N ALA A 127 2.45 -10.30 18.13
CA ALA A 127 3.29 -11.38 18.63
C ALA A 127 3.26 -11.53 20.17
N THR A 128 2.92 -10.47 20.91
CA THR A 128 2.83 -10.49 22.38
C THR A 128 1.46 -10.92 22.92
N GLY A 129 0.49 -11.20 22.04
CA GLY A 129 -0.78 -11.84 22.43
C GLY A 129 -1.85 -10.90 22.99
N ASP A 130 -1.69 -9.59 22.86
CA ASP A 130 -2.67 -8.58 23.30
C ASP A 130 -3.71 -8.33 22.19
N LEU A 131 -4.34 -9.43 21.72
CA LEU A 131 -5.51 -9.36 20.85
C LEU A 131 -6.74 -9.05 21.73
N PRO A 132 -7.61 -8.10 21.36
CA PRO A 132 -8.90 -7.97 22.03
C PRO A 132 -9.59 -9.33 21.92
N HIS A 133 -10.02 -9.87 23.07
CA HIS A 133 -10.95 -10.99 23.10
C HIS A 133 -12.05 -10.69 22.08
N GLU A 134 -12.20 -11.54 21.07
CA GLU A 134 -13.42 -11.55 20.27
C GLU A 134 -14.55 -11.66 21.29
N GLU A 135 -15.35 -10.60 21.43
CA GLU A 135 -16.62 -10.69 22.13
C GLU A 135 -17.39 -11.77 21.38
N GLU A 136 -17.49 -12.92 22.03
CA GLU A 136 -18.35 -14.03 21.63
C GLU A 136 -19.72 -13.41 21.36
N CYS A 137 -20.10 -13.36 20.08
CA CYS A 137 -21.39 -12.86 19.66
C CYS A 137 -22.39 -13.91 20.16
N ASP A 138 -22.89 -13.73 21.38
CA ASP A 138 -23.92 -14.53 22.03
C ASP A 138 -25.23 -14.39 21.23
N SER A 139 -25.32 -15.11 20.12
CA SER A 139 -26.56 -15.37 19.41
C SER A 139 -26.90 -16.84 19.58
N GLU A 140 -27.60 -17.17 20.67
CA GLU A 140 -28.63 -18.22 20.78
C GLU A 140 -28.73 -18.72 22.21
N LYS A 141 -29.67 -18.18 23.00
CA LYS A 141 -30.64 -18.98 23.79
C LYS A 141 -31.87 -18.12 24.11
N ASP A 142 -32.94 -18.29 23.34
CA ASP A 142 -34.30 -18.15 23.87
C ASP A 142 -35.15 -19.27 23.29
N GLY A 143 -35.00 -20.45 23.91
CA GLY A 143 -35.92 -21.56 23.76
C GLY A 143 -37.03 -21.43 24.80
N LYS A 144 -38.27 -21.36 24.29
CA LYS A 144 -39.52 -21.88 24.89
C LYS A 144 -39.71 -21.66 26.40
N ASP A 145 -40.65 -20.77 26.72
CA ASP A 145 -41.65 -21.08 27.74
C ASP A 145 -43.05 -20.97 27.14
N GLY A 146 -43.66 -22.14 26.92
CA GLY A 146 -45.10 -22.25 26.88
C GLY A 146 -45.59 -22.22 28.32
N SER A 147 -46.42 -21.24 28.66
CA SER A 147 -47.33 -21.33 29.80
C SER A 147 -48.75 -21.13 29.30
N GLU A 148 -49.54 -22.20 29.48
CA GLU A 148 -50.99 -22.15 29.52
C GLU A 148 -51.48 -21.28 30.69
N ALA A 149 -52.77 -20.91 30.60
CA ALA A 149 -53.66 -20.35 31.62
C ALA A 149 -53.86 -18.82 31.61
N LEU A 150 -54.86 -18.35 30.85
CA LEU A 150 -56.24 -18.12 31.34
C LEU A 150 -57.19 -17.79 30.18
#